data_AF-A0AAW6BHZ2-F1
#
_entry.id   AF-A0AAW6BHZ2-F1
#
_cell.length_a   1.000
_cell.length_b   1.000
_cell.length_c   1.000
_cell.angle_alpha   90.00
_cell.angle_beta   90.00
_cell.angle_gamma   90.00
#
_symmetry.space_group_name_H-M   'P 1'
#
loop_
_entity.id
_entity.type
_entity.pdbx_description
1 polymer ?
#
loop_
_entity_poly.entity_id
_entity_poly.type
_entity_poly.pdbx_seq_one_letter_code
_entity_poly.pdbx_strand_id
1 'polypeptide(L)'
;MNKKVNVLRGARYQLGFTLIEALVVMIVGIVILAAAAAGIGKLFRASEISTESSNITQMAANLKSIKNGAKGYDSLDNKIAIHYKVVPANMTQDGKSGIIFNSWNGKVIISPGDTTAQTFKIEYQNVPDEACQQLSLKLRVAGWSKMTVGGGGGKGQQSATEIKPDSTLAQIEAACNANDANTVTLVSAS
;
A
#
# COMPACT_ATOMS: atom_id res chain seq x y z
N MET A 1 81.39 2.03 -26.10
CA MET A 1 80.13 1.51 -26.68
C MET A 1 78.97 2.20 -25.97
N ASN A 2 78.39 3.25 -26.56
CA ASN A 2 77.30 4.00 -25.91
C ASN A 2 75.95 3.58 -26.50
N LYS A 3 75.15 2.89 -25.68
CA LYS A 3 73.80 2.42 -26.02
C LYS A 3 72.83 3.59 -25.90
N LYS A 4 72.27 4.07 -27.01
CA LYS A 4 71.21 5.09 -26.99
C LYS A 4 69.91 4.44 -26.48
N VAL A 5 69.40 4.92 -25.36
CA VAL A 5 68.09 4.53 -24.81
C VAL A 5 67.02 5.39 -25.47
N ASN A 6 66.19 4.80 -26.32
CA ASN A 6 65.02 5.46 -26.90
C ASN A 6 63.86 5.38 -25.90
N VAL A 7 63.45 6.53 -25.36
CA VAL A 7 62.26 6.66 -24.52
C VAL A 7 61.06 6.80 -25.45
N LEU A 8 60.27 5.72 -25.60
CA LEU A 8 59.01 5.76 -26.32
C LEU A 8 57.94 6.45 -25.46
N ARG A 9 57.71 7.74 -25.71
CA ARG A 9 56.57 8.49 -25.16
C ARG A 9 55.28 7.98 -25.81
N GLY A 10 54.46 7.23 -25.08
CA GLY A 10 53.11 6.86 -25.50
C GLY A 10 52.23 8.11 -25.61
N ALA A 11 51.82 8.46 -26.82
CA ALA A 11 50.86 9.53 -27.06
C ALA A 11 49.49 9.09 -26.50
N ARG A 12 49.00 9.81 -25.49
CA ARG A 12 47.62 9.68 -25.03
C ARG A 12 46.73 10.42 -26.03
N TYR A 13 46.08 9.68 -26.91
CA TYR A 13 45.04 10.22 -27.79
C TYR A 13 43.84 10.64 -26.92
N GLN A 14 43.62 11.95 -26.81
CA GLN A 14 42.37 12.49 -26.31
C GLN A 14 41.39 12.49 -27.47
N LEU A 15 40.48 11.51 -27.50
CA LEU A 15 39.33 11.52 -28.38
C LEU A 15 38.34 12.56 -27.83
N GLY A 16 38.38 13.76 -28.39
CA GLY A 16 37.42 14.81 -28.07
C GLY A 16 36.06 14.48 -28.66
N PHE A 17 35.00 14.67 -27.88
CA PHE A 17 33.63 14.58 -28.39
C PHE A 17 33.39 15.69 -29.41
N THR A 18 32.89 15.33 -30.59
CA THR A 18 32.39 16.34 -31.52
C THR A 18 31.08 16.92 -30.97
N LEU A 19 30.75 18.17 -31.33
CA LEU A 19 29.59 18.89 -30.79
C LEU A 19 28.27 18.13 -31.08
N ILE A 20 28.16 17.52 -32.26
CA ILE A 20 26.98 16.73 -32.65
C ILE A 20 26.87 15.41 -31.88
N GLU A 21 28.00 14.76 -31.60
CA GLU A 21 28.05 13.50 -30.85
C GLU A 21 27.69 13.72 -29.38
N ALA A 22 28.08 14.87 -28.81
CA ALA A 22 27.69 15.26 -27.45
C ALA A 22 26.17 15.49 -27.33
N LEU A 23 25.56 16.09 -28.35
CA LEU A 23 24.10 16.27 -28.41
C LEU A 23 23.36 14.93 -28.50
N VAL A 24 23.85 14.01 -29.34
CA VAL A 24 23.25 12.67 -29.46
C VAL A 24 23.34 11.91 -28.12
N VAL A 25 24.48 11.95 -27.44
CA VAL A 25 24.63 11.29 -26.13
C VAL A 25 23.68 11.88 -25.09
N MET A 26 23.47 13.20 -25.09
CA MET A 26 22.51 13.82 -24.18
C MET A 26 21.08 13.35 -24.45
N ILE A 27 20.66 13.30 -25.71
CA ILE A 27 19.31 12.83 -26.10
C ILE A 27 19.11 11.38 -25.67
N VAL A 28 20.07 10.50 -25.97
CA VAL A 28 20.02 9.09 -25.55
C VAL A 28 19.96 8.98 -24.02
N GLY A 29 20.75 9.78 -23.30
CA GLY A 29 20.72 9.83 -21.84
C GLY A 29 19.34 10.22 -21.29
N ILE A 30 18.70 11.25 -21.86
CA ILE A 30 17.36 11.69 -21.46
C ILE A 30 16.33 10.58 -21.73
N VAL A 31 16.41 9.90 -22.88
CA VAL A 31 15.49 8.80 -23.22
C VAL A 31 15.63 7.65 -22.23
N ILE A 32 16.86 7.29 -21.85
CA ILE A 32 17.11 6.24 -20.84
C ILE A 32 16.53 6.65 -19.49
N LEU A 33 16.73 7.90 -19.06
CA LEU A 33 16.19 8.41 -17.81
C LEU A 33 14.66 8.47 -17.82
N ALA A 34 14.05 8.86 -18.94
CA ALA A 34 12.60 8.88 -19.10
C ALA A 34 12.01 7.45 -19.05
N ALA A 35 12.68 6.48 -19.70
CA ALA A 35 12.28 5.08 -19.64
C ALA A 35 12.41 4.50 -18.21
N ALA A 36 13.47 4.85 -17.49
CA ALA A 36 13.63 4.48 -16.08
C ALA A 36 12.54 5.10 -15.21
N ALA A 37 12.13 6.35 -15.48
CA ALA A 37 11.08 7.06 -14.75
C ALA A 37 9.70 6.39 -14.88
N ALA A 38 9.39 5.77 -16.02
CA ALA A 38 8.11 5.07 -16.24
C ALA A 38 7.89 3.88 -15.29
N GLY A 39 8.97 3.26 -14.78
CA GLY A 39 8.89 2.18 -13.80
C GLY A 39 8.64 2.66 -12.36
N ILE A 40 8.99 3.91 -12.05
CA ILE A 40 8.99 4.42 -10.67
C ILE A 40 7.55 4.58 -10.14
N GLY A 41 6.60 4.98 -11.00
CA GLY A 41 5.18 5.08 -10.60
C GLY A 41 4.60 3.76 -10.10
N LYS A 42 4.92 2.64 -10.75
CA LYS A 42 4.49 1.29 -10.33
C LYS A 42 5.17 0.86 -9.02
N LEU A 43 6.45 1.19 -8.86
CA LEU A 43 7.20 0.94 -7.63
C LEU A 43 6.59 1.68 -6.43
N PHE A 44 6.20 2.94 -6.60
CA PHE A 44 5.53 3.70 -5.54
C PHE A 44 4.18 3.10 -5.15
N ARG A 45 3.35 2.70 -6.12
CA ARG A 45 2.07 2.01 -5.84
C ARG A 45 2.26 0.68 -5.13
N ALA A 46 3.22 -0.14 -5.56
CA ALA A 46 3.54 -1.40 -4.90
C ALA A 46 4.03 -1.19 -3.45
N SER A 47 4.81 -0.12 -3.22
CA SER A 47 5.24 0.28 -1.89
C SER A 47 4.06 0.68 -1.01
N GLU A 48 3.17 1.55 -1.48
CA GLU A 48 1.94 1.96 -0.77
C GLU A 48 1.11 0.74 -0.36
N ILE A 49 0.86 -0.18 -1.29
CA ILE A 49 0.09 -1.42 -1.03
C ILE A 49 0.78 -2.28 0.02
N SER A 50 2.11 -2.41 -0.04
CA SER A 50 2.88 -3.18 0.94
C SER A 50 2.80 -2.55 2.33
N THR A 51 2.98 -1.24 2.42
CA THR A 51 2.86 -0.46 3.66
C THR A 51 1.46 -0.60 4.25
N GLU A 52 0.40 -0.46 3.46
CA GLU A 52 -0.96 -0.58 3.97
C GLU A 52 -1.32 -2.00 4.39
N SER A 53 -0.84 -3.02 3.69
CA SER A 53 -0.98 -4.42 4.14
C SER A 53 -0.33 -4.64 5.51
N SER A 54 0.83 -4.02 5.74
CA SER A 54 1.52 -4.05 7.04
C SER A 54 0.74 -3.28 8.10
N ASN A 55 0.25 -2.08 7.78
CA ASN A 55 -0.57 -1.27 8.67
C ASN A 55 -1.82 -2.02 9.13
N ILE A 56 -2.55 -2.67 8.22
CA ILE A 56 -3.75 -3.47 8.53
C ILE A 56 -3.39 -4.61 9.48
N THR A 57 -2.30 -5.32 9.21
CA THR A 57 -1.86 -6.45 10.05
C THR A 57 -1.43 -5.99 11.44
N GLN A 58 -0.73 -4.85 11.52
CA GLN A 58 -0.31 -4.26 12.78
C GLN A 58 -1.51 -3.76 13.59
N MET A 59 -2.47 -3.07 12.95
CA MET A 59 -3.72 -2.68 13.60
C MET A 59 -4.48 -3.89 14.12
N ALA A 60 -4.55 -4.97 13.33
CA ALA A 60 -5.21 -6.20 13.77
C ALA A 60 -4.55 -6.80 15.04
N ALA A 61 -3.22 -6.83 15.09
CA ALA A 61 -2.47 -7.31 16.24
C ALA A 61 -2.68 -6.40 17.47
N ASN A 62 -2.63 -5.08 17.28
CA ASN A 62 -2.83 -4.11 18.36
C ASN A 62 -4.29 -4.08 18.84
N LEU A 63 -5.28 -4.30 17.96
CA LEU A 63 -6.67 -4.45 18.38
C LEU A 63 -6.84 -5.70 19.24
N LYS A 64 -6.28 -6.83 18.82
CA LYS A 64 -6.31 -8.06 19.63
C LYS A 64 -5.72 -7.87 21.03
N SER A 65 -4.68 -7.04 21.20
CA SER A 65 -4.05 -6.81 22.51
C SER A 65 -4.89 -5.95 23.46
N ILE A 66 -5.83 -5.16 22.94
CA ILE A 66 -6.69 -4.29 23.76
C ILE A 66 -8.09 -4.87 24.02
N LYS A 67 -8.35 -6.12 23.60
CA LYS A 67 -9.63 -6.81 23.87
C LYS A 67 -9.83 -6.97 25.37
N ASN A 68 -10.92 -6.44 25.92
CA ASN A 68 -11.17 -6.47 27.36
C ASN A 68 -12.31 -7.41 27.76
N GLY A 69 -11.96 -8.66 28.14
CA GLY A 69 -12.86 -9.60 28.83
C GLY A 69 -14.28 -9.70 28.24
N ALA A 70 -15.29 -9.72 29.12
CA ALA A 70 -16.71 -9.87 28.74
C ALA A 70 -17.28 -8.70 27.93
N LYS A 71 -16.62 -7.53 27.91
CA LYS A 71 -17.02 -6.35 27.15
C LYS A 71 -16.29 -6.22 25.80
N GLY A 72 -15.29 -7.07 25.54
CA GLY A 72 -14.60 -7.15 24.25
C GLY A 72 -14.11 -5.79 23.74
N TYR A 73 -14.71 -5.35 22.63
CA TYR A 73 -14.46 -4.10 21.92
C TYR A 73 -15.60 -3.08 22.08
N ASP A 74 -16.39 -3.17 23.14
CA ASP A 74 -17.46 -2.21 23.40
C ASP A 74 -16.90 -0.77 23.39
N SER A 75 -17.63 0.15 22.78
CA SER A 75 -17.19 1.54 22.53
C SER A 75 -15.91 1.72 21.71
N LEU A 76 -15.40 0.67 21.03
CA LEU A 76 -14.28 0.81 20.11
C LEU A 76 -14.64 1.75 18.97
N ASP A 77 -13.90 2.84 18.85
CA ASP A 77 -13.96 3.74 17.71
C ASP A 77 -12.55 4.19 17.32
N ASN A 78 -12.43 5.02 16.30
CA ASN A 78 -11.15 5.57 15.87
C ASN A 78 -10.44 6.38 16.97
N LYS A 79 -11.15 7.12 17.82
CA LYS A 79 -10.52 7.95 18.87
C LYS A 79 -9.87 7.06 19.91
N ILE A 80 -10.59 6.03 20.35
CA ILE A 80 -10.07 5.01 21.25
C ILE A 80 -8.90 4.27 20.60
N ALA A 81 -9.03 3.84 19.34
CA ALA A 81 -7.94 3.17 18.64
C ALA A 81 -6.66 4.03 18.56
N ILE A 82 -6.78 5.33 18.24
CA ILE A 82 -5.64 6.26 18.23
C ILE A 82 -5.07 6.46 19.65
N HIS A 83 -5.94 6.62 20.65
CA HIS A 83 -5.53 6.82 22.05
C HIS A 83 -4.68 5.64 22.56
N TYR A 84 -5.12 4.42 22.28
CA TYR A 84 -4.43 3.18 22.63
C TYR A 84 -3.28 2.80 21.68
N LYS A 85 -2.89 3.69 20.75
CA LYS A 85 -1.79 3.47 19.79
C LYS A 85 -1.98 2.22 18.92
N VAL A 86 -3.23 1.86 18.65
CA VAL A 86 -3.57 0.80 17.69
C VAL A 86 -3.13 1.20 16.29
N VAL A 87 -3.38 2.46 15.93
CA VAL A 87 -3.10 3.02 14.61
C VAL A 87 -1.61 3.29 14.48
N PRO A 88 -0.94 2.71 13.48
CA PRO A 88 0.48 2.93 13.22
C PRO A 88 0.84 4.41 13.05
N ALA A 89 1.99 4.82 13.58
CA ALA A 89 2.42 6.22 13.59
C ALA A 89 2.71 6.79 12.19
N ASN A 90 2.97 5.93 11.21
CA ASN A 90 3.16 6.30 9.80
C ASN A 90 1.84 6.62 9.06
N MET A 91 0.68 6.37 9.68
CA MET A 91 -0.61 6.77 9.10
C MET A 91 -0.98 8.19 9.49
N THR A 92 -1.66 8.89 8.58
CA THR A 92 -2.23 10.21 8.87
C THR A 92 -3.41 10.04 9.82
N GLN A 93 -3.29 10.57 11.04
CA GLN A 93 -4.28 10.40 12.10
C GLN A 93 -4.46 11.68 12.93
N ASP A 94 -5.70 11.95 13.35
CA ASP A 94 -6.04 13.01 14.30
C ASP A 94 -6.85 12.43 15.46
N GLY A 95 -6.21 12.36 16.63
CA GLY A 95 -6.83 11.84 17.85
C GLY A 95 -7.97 12.69 18.41
N LYS A 96 -8.07 13.98 18.05
CA LYS A 96 -9.17 14.85 18.53
C LYS A 96 -10.46 14.55 17.76
N SER A 97 -10.37 14.51 16.44
CA SER A 97 -11.51 14.25 15.55
C SER A 97 -11.78 12.76 15.34
N GLY A 98 -10.81 11.87 15.62
CA GLY A 98 -10.91 10.44 15.34
C GLY A 98 -10.77 10.12 13.86
N ILE A 99 -10.08 10.97 13.10
CA ILE A 99 -9.91 10.77 11.66
C ILE A 99 -8.62 10.00 11.41
N ILE A 100 -8.68 8.99 10.55
CA ILE A 100 -7.54 8.21 10.08
C ILE A 100 -7.65 8.14 8.55
N PHE A 101 -6.54 8.38 7.85
CA PHE A 101 -6.44 8.21 6.41
C PHE A 101 -5.44 7.14 6.03
N ASN A 102 -5.77 6.38 4.98
CA ASN A 102 -4.83 5.52 4.27
C ASN A 102 -3.99 6.34 3.28
N SER A 103 -3.04 5.68 2.63
CA SER A 103 -2.13 6.24 1.62
C SER A 103 -2.85 6.89 0.41
N TRP A 104 -4.13 6.57 0.17
CA TRP A 104 -4.94 7.07 -0.94
C TRP A 104 -5.96 8.13 -0.52
N ASN A 105 -5.75 8.73 0.66
CA ASN A 105 -6.64 9.76 1.21
C ASN A 105 -8.08 9.27 1.46
N GLY A 106 -8.24 7.96 1.54
CA GLY A 106 -9.47 7.29 1.97
C GLY A 106 -9.51 7.15 3.48
N LYS A 107 -10.72 7.26 4.06
CA LYS A 107 -10.88 7.11 5.50
C LYS A 107 -10.67 5.66 5.92
N VAL A 108 -10.06 5.48 7.08
CA VAL A 108 -10.00 4.20 7.79
C VAL A 108 -10.92 4.27 8.99
N ILE A 109 -11.82 3.31 9.11
CA ILE A 109 -12.81 3.23 10.20
C ILE A 109 -12.58 1.93 10.98
N ILE A 110 -12.40 2.08 12.27
CA ILE A 110 -12.27 1.01 13.25
C ILE A 110 -13.52 1.04 14.14
N SER A 111 -14.16 -0.11 14.29
CA SER A 111 -15.39 -0.25 15.10
C SER A 111 -15.52 -1.69 15.64
N PRO A 112 -16.50 -1.97 16.51
CA PRO A 112 -16.88 -3.34 16.79
C PRO A 112 -17.32 -4.04 15.49
N GLY A 113 -17.03 -5.33 15.38
CA GLY A 113 -17.34 -6.15 14.21
C GLY A 113 -18.73 -6.78 14.24
N ASP A 114 -19.32 -6.86 15.43
CA ASP A 114 -20.64 -7.40 15.69
C ASP A 114 -21.33 -6.67 16.85
N THR A 115 -22.60 -7.00 17.10
CA THR A 115 -23.40 -6.41 18.18
C THR A 115 -22.99 -6.88 19.57
N THR A 116 -22.27 -8.01 19.68
CA THR A 116 -21.75 -8.54 20.95
C THR A 116 -20.38 -7.94 21.31
N ALA A 117 -19.84 -7.10 20.42
CA ALA A 117 -18.52 -6.49 20.50
C ALA A 117 -17.39 -7.49 20.75
N GLN A 118 -17.51 -8.73 20.29
CA GLN A 118 -16.48 -9.76 20.49
C GLN A 118 -15.46 -9.79 19.35
N THR A 119 -15.83 -9.23 18.20
CA THR A 119 -14.95 -9.02 17.06
C THR A 119 -14.74 -7.53 16.82
N PHE A 120 -13.71 -7.19 16.03
CA PHE A 120 -13.50 -5.84 15.54
C PHE A 120 -13.58 -5.81 14.02
N LYS A 121 -13.85 -4.62 13.47
CA LYS A 121 -13.88 -4.34 12.05
C LYS A 121 -12.89 -3.23 11.70
N ILE A 122 -12.19 -3.40 10.59
CA ILE A 122 -11.37 -2.36 9.95
C ILE A 122 -11.93 -2.15 8.54
N GLU A 123 -12.35 -0.93 8.24
CA GLU A 123 -12.85 -0.53 6.93
C GLU A 123 -11.91 0.49 6.30
N TYR A 124 -11.39 0.18 5.11
CA TYR A 124 -10.57 1.04 4.27
C TYR A 124 -11.39 1.56 3.09
N GLN A 125 -11.56 2.87 2.98
CA GLN A 125 -12.31 3.49 1.89
C GLN A 125 -11.38 4.02 0.78
N ASN A 126 -11.96 4.30 -0.40
CA ASN A 126 -11.28 4.90 -1.56
C ASN A 126 -9.96 4.20 -1.93
N VAL A 127 -9.98 2.87 -1.93
CA VAL A 127 -8.83 2.05 -2.30
C VAL A 127 -8.80 1.88 -3.83
N PRO A 128 -7.69 2.21 -4.51
CA PRO A 128 -7.52 1.99 -5.95
C PRO A 128 -7.78 0.54 -6.36
N ASP A 129 -8.18 0.30 -7.61
CA ASP A 129 -8.57 -1.04 -8.07
C ASP A 129 -7.41 -2.05 -7.94
N GLU A 130 -6.22 -1.66 -8.38
CA GLU A 130 -4.99 -2.47 -8.23
C GLU A 130 -4.69 -2.79 -6.76
N ALA A 131 -4.79 -1.77 -5.89
CA ALA A 131 -4.54 -1.93 -4.46
C ALA A 131 -5.57 -2.84 -3.79
N CYS A 132 -6.84 -2.72 -4.16
CA CYS A 132 -7.92 -3.57 -3.68
C CYS A 132 -7.65 -5.04 -4.00
N GLN A 133 -7.24 -5.34 -5.23
CA GLN A 133 -6.95 -6.71 -5.65
C GLN A 133 -5.76 -7.28 -4.88
N GLN A 134 -4.66 -6.54 -4.80
CA GLN A 134 -3.45 -6.99 -4.10
C GLN A 134 -3.65 -7.14 -2.59
N LEU A 135 -4.38 -6.22 -1.95
CA LEU A 135 -4.75 -6.35 -0.54
C LEU A 135 -5.66 -7.56 -0.32
N SER A 136 -6.63 -7.80 -1.20
CA SER A 136 -7.51 -8.97 -1.15
C SER A 136 -6.74 -10.28 -1.26
N LEU A 137 -5.78 -10.36 -2.18
CA LEU A 137 -4.92 -11.55 -2.33
C LEU A 137 -4.08 -11.82 -1.08
N LYS A 138 -3.49 -10.78 -0.48
CA LYS A 138 -2.64 -10.90 0.71
C LYS A 138 -3.46 -11.21 1.98
N LEU A 139 -4.59 -10.53 2.16
CA LEU A 139 -5.31 -10.52 3.42
C LEU A 139 -6.40 -11.59 3.52
N ARG A 140 -6.92 -12.13 2.41
CA ARG A 140 -7.94 -13.19 2.47
C ARG A 140 -7.53 -14.44 3.24
N VAL A 141 -6.22 -14.71 3.35
CA VAL A 141 -5.66 -15.85 4.10
C VAL A 141 -5.05 -15.44 5.45
N ALA A 142 -5.16 -14.18 5.85
CA ALA A 142 -4.50 -13.63 7.05
C ALA A 142 -5.26 -13.88 8.37
N GLY A 143 -6.18 -14.84 8.39
CA GLY A 143 -6.91 -15.24 9.61
C GLY A 143 -8.05 -14.30 10.03
N TRP A 144 -8.62 -13.57 9.07
CA TRP A 144 -9.87 -12.81 9.26
C TRP A 144 -11.07 -13.75 9.22
N SER A 145 -12.14 -13.46 9.97
CA SER A 145 -13.38 -14.24 9.89
C SER A 145 -14.15 -13.92 8.62
N LYS A 146 -14.10 -12.64 8.21
CA LYS A 146 -14.77 -12.16 7.01
C LYS A 146 -13.95 -11.03 6.39
N MET A 147 -13.82 -11.08 5.07
CA MET A 147 -13.30 -9.98 4.26
C MET A 147 -14.35 -9.65 3.21
N THR A 148 -14.64 -8.37 3.01
CA THR A 148 -15.65 -7.90 2.06
C THR A 148 -15.12 -6.72 1.27
N VAL A 149 -15.40 -6.70 -0.03
CA VAL A 149 -15.11 -5.58 -0.90
C VAL A 149 -16.44 -5.00 -1.39
N GLY A 150 -16.64 -3.68 -1.24
CA GLY A 150 -17.89 -3.01 -1.55
C GLY A 150 -18.85 -2.85 -0.36
N GLY A 151 -19.95 -2.14 -0.59
CA GLY A 151 -21.04 -1.92 0.38
C GLY A 151 -20.67 -1.18 1.69
N GLY A 152 -19.47 -0.59 1.78
CA GLY A 152 -19.07 0.25 2.92
C GLY A 152 -19.32 1.75 2.67
N GLY A 153 -18.83 2.61 3.56
CA GLY A 153 -19.12 4.06 3.54
C GLY A 153 -18.26 4.89 2.57
N GLY A 154 -17.49 4.24 1.69
CA GLY A 154 -16.62 4.93 0.72
C GLY A 154 -17.38 5.50 -0.48
N LYS A 155 -16.64 6.14 -1.40
CA LYS A 155 -17.24 6.74 -2.61
C LYS A 155 -17.62 5.71 -3.68
N GLY A 156 -17.10 4.49 -3.59
CA GLY A 156 -17.33 3.43 -4.57
C GLY A 156 -18.76 2.91 -4.57
N GLN A 157 -19.33 2.77 -5.76
CA GLN A 157 -20.66 2.20 -5.97
C GLN A 157 -20.52 0.76 -6.47
N GLN A 158 -20.25 -0.17 -5.55
CA GLN A 158 -20.24 -1.61 -5.84
C GLN A 158 -20.91 -2.40 -4.72
N SER A 159 -21.58 -3.49 -5.09
CA SER A 159 -22.21 -4.42 -4.15
C SER A 159 -21.16 -5.06 -3.25
N ALA A 160 -21.51 -5.26 -1.97
CA ALA A 160 -20.67 -5.99 -1.03
C ALA A 160 -20.46 -7.43 -1.51
N THR A 161 -19.20 -7.78 -1.77
CA THR A 161 -18.77 -9.10 -2.18
C THR A 161 -17.81 -9.66 -1.14
N GLU A 162 -18.12 -10.84 -0.60
CA GLU A 162 -17.24 -11.51 0.36
C GLU A 162 -16.08 -12.18 -0.37
N ILE A 163 -14.85 -11.88 0.07
CA ILE A 163 -13.63 -12.52 -0.41
C ILE A 163 -13.25 -13.63 0.57
N LYS A 164 -13.23 -14.86 0.06
CA LYS A 164 -12.90 -16.06 0.82
C LYS A 164 -11.45 -16.50 0.56
N PRO A 165 -10.87 -17.34 1.44
CA PRO A 165 -9.53 -17.88 1.22
C PRO A 165 -9.33 -18.58 -0.13
N ASP A 166 -10.40 -19.21 -0.65
CA ASP A 166 -10.45 -19.95 -1.91
C ASP A 166 -10.92 -19.11 -3.10
N SER A 167 -11.20 -17.81 -2.93
CA SER A 167 -11.62 -16.95 -4.04
C SER A 167 -10.59 -16.96 -5.17
N THR A 168 -11.05 -16.97 -6.42
CA THR A 168 -10.15 -16.93 -7.58
C THR A 168 -9.68 -15.51 -7.89
N LEU A 169 -8.67 -15.37 -8.75
CA LEU A 169 -8.23 -14.05 -9.23
C LEU A 169 -9.38 -13.30 -9.92
N ALA A 170 -10.17 -14.01 -10.74
CA ALA A 170 -11.30 -13.43 -11.46
C ALA A 170 -12.41 -12.94 -10.51
N GLN A 171 -12.66 -13.66 -9.40
CA GLN A 171 -13.63 -13.22 -8.39
C GLN A 171 -13.15 -11.96 -7.66
N ILE A 172 -11.86 -11.86 -7.37
CA ILE A 172 -11.28 -10.67 -6.72
C ILE A 172 -11.29 -9.48 -7.68
N GLU A 173 -10.93 -9.68 -8.95
CA GLU A 173 -10.99 -8.65 -9.99
C GLU A 173 -12.43 -8.13 -10.17
N ALA A 174 -13.41 -9.03 -10.25
CA ALA A 174 -14.82 -8.66 -10.35
C ALA A 174 -15.34 -7.93 -9.10
N ALA A 175 -14.76 -8.17 -7.92
CA ALA A 175 -15.15 -7.49 -6.69
C ALA A 175 -14.49 -6.11 -6.53
N CYS A 176 -13.30 -5.89 -7.11
CA CYS A 176 -12.54 -4.65 -7.03
C CYS A 176 -12.72 -3.81 -8.30
N ASN A 177 -13.92 -3.25 -8.50
CA ASN A 177 -14.29 -2.58 -9.75
C ASN A 177 -14.95 -1.19 -9.55
N ALA A 178 -14.66 -0.53 -8.44
CA ALA A 178 -15.29 0.74 -8.09
C ALA A 178 -14.60 2.00 -8.65
N ASN A 179 -13.90 1.92 -9.79
CA ASN A 179 -13.18 3.04 -10.41
C ASN A 179 -12.25 3.74 -9.41
N ASP A 180 -11.34 2.98 -8.82
CA ASP A 180 -10.40 3.41 -7.78
C ASP A 180 -11.01 3.89 -6.45
N ALA A 181 -12.30 3.63 -6.23
CA ALA A 181 -13.01 4.03 -5.02
C ALA A 181 -13.46 2.85 -4.15
N ASN A 182 -12.77 1.70 -4.22
CA ASN A 182 -13.17 0.49 -3.50
C ASN A 182 -13.22 0.70 -1.99
N THR A 183 -14.12 -0.03 -1.33
CA THR A 183 -14.13 -0.13 0.12
C THR A 183 -13.82 -1.55 0.53
N VAL A 184 -12.75 -1.74 1.31
CA VAL A 184 -12.30 -3.04 1.81
C VAL A 184 -12.59 -3.11 3.29
N THR A 185 -13.37 -4.10 3.70
CA THR A 185 -13.79 -4.31 5.09
C THR A 185 -13.28 -5.66 5.58
N LEU A 186 -12.60 -5.66 6.72
CA LEU A 186 -12.08 -6.86 7.37
C LEU A 186 -12.68 -6.99 8.76
N VAL A 187 -13.16 -8.19 9.12
CA VAL A 187 -13.72 -8.51 10.43
C VAL A 187 -12.88 -9.60 11.08
N SER A 188 -12.49 -9.40 12.33
CA SER A 188 -11.66 -10.34 13.07
C SER A 188 -12.39 -11.65 13.35
N ALA A 189 -11.64 -12.75 13.53
CA ALA A 189 -12.15 -13.88 14.29
C ALA A 189 -12.46 -13.46 15.73
N SER A 190 -13.44 -14.13 16.35
CA SER A 190 -13.86 -13.92 17.74
C SER A 190 -12.79 -14.35 18.74
#